data_AF-A0A947DX82-F1
#
_entry.id   AF-A0A947DX82-F1
#
_cell.length_a   1.000
_cell.length_b   1.000
_cell.length_c   1.000
_cell.angle_alpha   90.00
_cell.angle_beta   90.00
_cell.angle_gamma   90.00
#
_symmetry.space_group_name_H-M   'P 1'
#
loop_
_entity.id
_entity.type
_entity.pdbx_description
1 polymer ?
#
loop_
_entity_poly.entity_id
_entity_poly.type
_entity_poly.pdbx_seq_one_letter_code
_entity_poly.pdbx_strand_id
1 'polypeptide(L)'
;MTTTGASNKKTLYELLGVAADATPDEIKAAYDAAAAATDLDPGQQVALKEAASVLSSPRRRAQYDHSLRQRELPVEVVVVDEDDDDDAPAGHGKKPWLVLGLVVLLLAGWWMLQRPAAKPRAAAAASAAPAAAVVTSEPAMAVASVSPDKLRESLLLGTWLCQGPLTGSGLNLSFVQDGTYSGTSDGQPVRGFFTLAQNALTLNDGRQSNVFTVEELAAQGLVISRGEGKRLACKR
;
A
#
# COMPACT_ATOMS: atom_id res chain seq x y z
N MET A 1 -8.49 33.78 16.29
CA MET A 1 -8.79 32.33 16.32
C MET A 1 -9.45 31.99 15.00
N THR A 2 -8.65 31.56 14.03
CA THR A 2 -9.10 31.30 12.66
C THR A 2 -9.55 29.84 12.56
N THR A 3 -10.85 29.62 12.54
CA THR A 3 -11.45 28.30 12.24
C THR A 3 -11.45 28.13 10.72
N THR A 4 -10.35 27.64 10.17
CA THR A 4 -10.24 27.27 8.75
C THR A 4 -11.19 26.11 8.46
N GLY A 5 -12.04 26.29 7.45
CA GLY A 5 -13.03 25.29 7.03
C GLY A 5 -12.38 23.99 6.59
N ALA A 6 -12.35 23.01 7.50
CA ALA A 6 -11.94 21.65 7.22
C ALA A 6 -13.15 20.80 6.81
N SER A 7 -12.93 19.88 5.89
CA SER A 7 -13.87 18.84 5.49
C SER A 7 -14.61 18.24 6.70
N ASN A 8 -15.92 17.98 6.57
CA ASN A 8 -16.88 17.56 7.62
C ASN A 8 -16.53 16.31 8.48
N LYS A 9 -15.30 15.83 8.50
CA LYS A 9 -14.84 14.69 9.28
C LYS A 9 -14.06 15.21 10.49
N LYS A 10 -14.65 15.07 11.69
CA LYS A 10 -13.98 15.44 12.94
C LYS A 10 -12.61 14.75 13.04
N THR A 11 -11.58 15.49 13.42
CA THR A 11 -10.27 14.91 13.71
C THR A 11 -10.29 14.14 15.04
N LEU A 12 -9.30 13.27 15.28
CA LEU A 12 -9.20 12.54 16.57
C LEU A 12 -8.97 13.52 17.75
N TYR A 13 -8.31 14.64 17.49
CA TYR A 13 -8.11 15.73 18.44
C TYR A 13 -9.44 16.40 18.80
N GLU A 14 -10.25 16.74 17.79
CA GLU A 14 -11.59 17.31 17.98
C GLU A 14 -12.54 16.34 18.68
N LEU A 15 -12.39 15.04 18.44
CA LEU A 15 -13.21 14.02 19.10
C LEU A 15 -12.95 13.98 20.61
N LEU A 16 -11.71 14.16 21.04
CA LEU A 16 -11.33 14.28 22.46
C LEU A 16 -11.49 15.71 23.01
N GLY A 17 -11.72 16.71 22.14
CA GLY A 17 -11.78 18.11 22.53
C GLY A 17 -10.45 18.69 23.00
N VAL A 18 -9.32 18.19 22.47
CA VAL A 18 -7.96 18.64 22.83
C VAL A 18 -7.26 19.32 21.66
N ALA A 19 -6.26 20.15 21.96
CA ALA A 19 -5.43 20.78 20.94
C ALA A 19 -4.47 19.77 20.27
N ALA A 20 -4.03 20.09 19.04
CA ALA A 20 -3.14 19.21 18.28
C ALA A 20 -1.74 19.06 18.91
N ASP A 21 -1.33 19.99 19.78
CA ASP A 21 -0.09 19.99 20.55
C ASP A 21 -0.26 19.48 21.99
N ALA A 22 -1.47 19.00 22.37
CA ALA A 22 -1.76 18.50 23.71
C ALA A 22 -0.76 17.42 24.15
N THR A 23 -0.36 17.45 25.41
CA THR A 23 0.54 16.48 26.03
C THR A 23 -0.15 15.12 26.21
N PRO A 24 0.60 14.02 26.36
CA PRO A 24 0.02 12.70 26.63
C PRO A 24 -0.89 12.67 27.87
N ASP A 25 -0.55 13.44 28.90
CA ASP A 25 -1.33 13.54 30.14
C ASP A 25 -2.65 14.28 29.92
N GLU A 26 -2.67 15.35 29.11
CA GLU A 26 -3.90 16.05 28.72
C GLU A 26 -4.82 15.17 27.87
N ILE A 27 -4.25 14.41 26.93
CA ILE A 27 -4.99 13.45 26.11
C ILE A 27 -5.64 12.39 27.00
N LYS A 28 -4.91 11.89 28.01
CA LYS A 28 -5.44 10.92 28.98
C LYS A 28 -6.56 11.55 29.82
N ALA A 29 -6.35 12.74 30.37
CA ALA A 29 -7.35 13.43 31.19
C ALA A 29 -8.63 13.72 30.39
N ALA A 30 -8.51 14.14 29.14
CA ALA A 30 -9.65 14.37 28.26
C ALA A 30 -10.43 13.09 27.94
N TYR A 31 -9.72 11.98 27.70
CA TYR A 31 -10.35 10.68 27.52
C TYR A 31 -11.10 10.22 28.78
N ASP A 32 -10.47 10.32 29.96
CA ASP A 32 -11.08 9.91 31.23
C ASP A 32 -12.33 10.75 31.53
N ALA A 33 -12.31 12.05 31.24
CA ALA A 33 -13.46 12.95 31.37
C ALA A 33 -14.58 12.62 30.37
N ALA A 34 -14.24 12.37 29.11
CA ALA A 34 -15.21 11.99 28.08
C ALA A 34 -15.86 10.63 28.38
N ALA A 35 -15.06 9.64 28.80
CA ALA A 35 -15.53 8.29 29.12
C ALA A 35 -16.45 8.25 30.35
N ALA A 36 -16.39 9.25 31.24
CA ALA A 36 -17.30 9.38 32.37
C ALA A 36 -18.69 9.92 31.97
N ALA A 37 -18.87 10.41 30.74
CA ALA A 37 -20.17 10.86 30.26
C ALA A 37 -21.11 9.66 30.04
N THR A 38 -22.29 9.71 30.66
CA THR A 38 -23.29 8.63 30.61
C THR A 38 -24.06 8.56 29.29
N ASP A 39 -24.04 9.63 28.50
CA ASP A 39 -24.91 9.82 27.34
C ASP A 39 -24.24 9.48 26.00
N LEU A 40 -23.10 8.77 26.05
CA LEU A 40 -22.36 8.38 24.85
C LEU A 40 -23.01 7.17 24.16
N ASP A 41 -23.36 7.34 22.88
CA ASP A 41 -23.77 6.24 22.01
C ASP A 41 -22.61 5.21 21.86
N PRO A 42 -22.90 3.90 21.69
CA PRO A 42 -21.85 2.88 21.52
C PRO A 42 -20.83 3.19 20.42
N GLY A 43 -21.26 3.81 19.31
CA GLY A 43 -20.36 4.23 18.25
C GLY A 43 -19.39 5.33 18.70
N GLN A 44 -19.85 6.28 19.51
CA GLN A 44 -19.02 7.34 20.08
C GLN A 44 -18.01 6.79 21.08
N GLN A 45 -18.39 5.80 21.88
CA GLN A 45 -17.48 5.15 22.83
C GLN A 45 -16.32 4.45 22.10
N VAL A 46 -16.60 3.75 20.99
CA VAL A 46 -15.57 3.11 20.16
C VAL A 46 -14.64 4.17 19.56
N ALA A 47 -15.19 5.25 19.01
CA ALA A 47 -14.40 6.31 18.40
C ALA A 47 -13.50 7.02 19.44
N LEU A 48 -14.01 7.31 20.64
CA LEU A 48 -13.23 7.90 21.74
C LEU A 48 -12.07 7.01 22.17
N LYS A 49 -12.32 5.70 22.31
CA LYS A 49 -11.29 4.72 22.66
C LYS A 49 -10.21 4.62 21.58
N GLU A 50 -10.61 4.62 20.31
CA GLU A 50 -9.67 4.61 19.19
C GLU A 50 -8.80 5.87 19.18
N ALA A 51 -9.41 7.06 19.33
CA ALA A 51 -8.70 8.33 19.40
C ALA A 51 -7.65 8.34 20.51
N ALA A 52 -8.04 7.95 21.74
CA ALA A 52 -7.11 7.85 22.85
C ALA A 52 -5.98 6.85 22.59
N SER A 53 -6.26 5.70 21.95
CA SER A 53 -5.24 4.69 21.63
C SER A 53 -4.20 5.17 20.60
N VAL A 54 -4.61 6.02 19.66
CA VAL A 54 -3.75 6.55 18.61
C VAL A 54 -2.92 7.72 19.18
N LEU A 55 -3.56 8.63 19.91
CA LEU A 55 -2.94 9.87 20.37
C LEU A 55 -2.03 9.69 21.60
N SER A 56 -2.29 8.68 22.45
CA SER A 56 -1.43 8.37 23.61
C SER A 56 -0.06 7.79 23.25
N SER A 57 0.09 7.19 22.06
CA SER A 57 1.36 6.64 21.58
C SER A 57 2.11 7.65 20.71
N PRO A 58 3.34 8.09 21.08
CA PRO A 58 4.08 9.08 20.30
C PRO A 58 4.29 8.68 18.83
N ARG A 59 4.55 7.38 18.58
CA ARG A 59 4.77 6.85 17.23
C ARG A 59 3.50 6.85 16.39
N ARG A 60 2.36 6.44 16.96
CA ARG A 60 1.06 6.40 16.25
C ARG A 60 0.54 7.81 15.98
N ARG A 61 0.68 8.71 16.96
CA ARG A 61 0.36 10.13 16.82
C ARG A 61 1.14 10.77 15.67
N ALA A 62 2.45 10.58 15.62
CA ALA A 62 3.28 11.12 14.52
C ALA A 62 2.84 10.63 13.13
N GLN A 63 2.42 9.36 13.01
CA GLN A 63 1.87 8.83 11.76
C GLN A 63 0.52 9.45 11.42
N TYR A 64 -0.35 9.64 12.42
CA TYR A 64 -1.63 10.30 12.26
C TYR A 64 -1.46 11.75 11.80
N ASP A 65 -0.56 12.51 12.44
CA ASP A 65 -0.25 13.91 12.09
C ASP A 65 0.35 14.04 10.68
N HIS A 66 1.14 13.06 10.25
CA HIS A 66 1.61 12.99 8.88
C HIS A 66 0.44 12.80 7.90
N SER A 67 -0.53 11.93 8.23
CA SER A 67 -1.72 11.71 7.38
C SER A 67 -2.63 12.93 7.30
N LEU A 68 -2.74 13.74 8.38
CA LEU A 68 -3.48 15.00 8.37
C LEU A 68 -2.85 15.99 7.40
N ARG A 69 -1.53 16.19 7.48
CA ARG A 69 -0.80 17.08 6.56
C ARG A 69 -0.95 16.67 5.10
N GLN A 70 -0.96 15.36 4.81
CA GLN A 70 -1.18 14.88 3.43
C GLN A 70 -2.59 15.19 2.89
N ARG A 71 -3.60 15.30 3.77
CA ARG A 71 -4.97 15.69 3.38
C ARG A 71 -5.13 17.20 3.23
N GLU A 72 -4.36 17.98 3.99
CA GLU A 72 -4.37 19.44 3.95
C GLU A 72 -3.59 20.00 2.77
N LEU A 73 -2.67 19.23 2.20
CA LEU A 73 -2.07 19.59 0.91
C LEU A 73 -3.24 19.85 -0.05
N PRO A 74 -3.35 21.07 -0.59
CA PRO A 74 -4.37 21.37 -1.57
C PRO A 74 -4.21 20.30 -2.63
N VAL A 75 -5.26 19.49 -2.81
CA VAL A 75 -5.38 18.73 -4.04
C VAL A 75 -5.34 19.82 -5.09
N GLU A 76 -4.19 19.95 -5.75
CA GLU A 76 -4.08 20.74 -6.96
C GLU A 76 -5.10 20.07 -7.87
N VAL A 77 -6.31 20.63 -7.86
CA VAL A 77 -7.36 20.22 -8.76
C VAL A 77 -6.75 20.57 -10.08
N VAL A 78 -6.17 19.57 -10.73
CA VAL A 78 -5.90 19.63 -12.14
C VAL A 78 -7.29 19.84 -12.70
N VAL A 79 -7.63 21.11 -12.93
CA VAL A 79 -8.79 21.51 -13.72
C VAL A 79 -8.43 20.95 -15.08
N VAL A 80 -8.84 19.70 -15.30
CA VAL A 80 -8.99 19.19 -16.64
C VAL A 80 -10.17 20.01 -17.12
N ASP A 81 -9.88 21.11 -17.83
CA ASP A 81 -10.87 21.82 -18.61
C ASP A 81 -11.42 20.79 -19.61
N GLU A 82 -12.47 20.08 -19.19
CA GLU A 82 -13.39 19.37 -20.07
C GLU A 82 -14.21 20.47 -20.78
N ASP A 83 -13.55 21.16 -21.71
CA ASP A 83 -14.23 22.04 -22.67
C ASP A 83 -15.21 21.18 -23.47
N ASP A 84 -16.49 21.51 -23.31
CA ASP A 84 -17.63 21.17 -24.14
C ASP A 84 -17.28 21.07 -25.64
N ASP A 85 -17.32 19.85 -26.17
CA ASP A 85 -17.48 19.59 -27.60
C ASP A 85 -18.97 19.75 -27.97
N ASP A 86 -19.47 20.99 -28.05
CA ASP A 86 -20.65 21.33 -28.84
C ASP A 86 -20.34 22.53 -29.76
N ASP A 87 -20.59 22.31 -31.05
CA ASP A 87 -20.57 23.24 -32.20
C ASP A 87 -19.23 23.65 -32.87
N ALA A 88 -18.99 23.03 -34.02
CA ALA A 88 -18.04 23.41 -35.07
C ALA A 88 -18.40 24.75 -35.78
N PRO A 89 -17.67 25.20 -36.83
CA PRO A 89 -16.23 25.33 -37.07
C PRO A 89 -15.84 26.77 -37.53
N ALA A 90 -14.64 27.28 -37.18
CA ALA A 90 -13.78 28.07 -38.10
C ALA A 90 -12.55 28.69 -37.40
N GLY A 91 -11.39 28.08 -37.67
CA GLY A 91 -10.17 28.77 -38.10
C GLY A 91 -9.54 29.87 -37.23
N HIS A 92 -8.49 29.52 -36.48
CA HIS A 92 -7.21 30.26 -36.52
C HIS A 92 -6.08 29.56 -35.76
N GLY A 93 -4.88 29.54 -36.36
CA GLY A 93 -3.61 29.57 -35.62
C GLY A 93 -2.98 28.25 -35.15
N LYS A 94 -2.36 27.48 -36.06
CA LYS A 94 -1.42 26.41 -35.70
C LYS A 94 -0.14 27.03 -35.09
N LYS A 95 0.15 26.81 -33.79
CA LYS A 95 1.48 26.58 -33.14
C LYS A 95 1.49 26.90 -31.62
N PRO A 96 1.00 26.00 -30.74
CA PRO A 96 1.55 25.93 -29.37
C PRO A 96 2.24 24.60 -29.03
N TRP A 97 2.11 23.56 -29.86
CA TRP A 97 2.62 22.21 -29.53
C TRP A 97 4.16 22.09 -29.43
N LEU A 98 4.92 22.98 -30.09
CA LEU A 98 6.38 22.95 -30.03
C LEU A 98 6.96 23.45 -28.70
N VAL A 99 6.23 24.27 -27.93
CA VAL A 99 6.73 24.80 -26.66
C VAL A 99 6.61 23.75 -25.55
N LEU A 100 5.54 22.94 -25.57
CA LEU A 100 5.30 21.90 -24.55
C LEU A 100 6.35 20.78 -24.61
N GLY A 101 6.76 20.37 -25.81
CA GLY A 101 7.79 19.33 -25.99
C GLY A 101 9.17 19.74 -25.45
N LEU A 102 9.53 21.02 -25.57
CA LEU A 102 10.82 21.53 -25.09
C LEU A 102 10.90 21.55 -23.56
N VAL A 103 9.81 21.89 -22.88
CA VAL A 103 9.75 21.94 -21.41
C VAL A 103 9.88 20.52 -20.81
N VAL A 104 9.23 19.52 -21.41
CA VAL A 104 9.35 18.12 -20.96
C VAL A 104 10.77 17.59 -21.16
N LEU A 105 11.45 17.92 -22.26
CA LEU A 105 12.84 17.52 -22.50
C LEU A 105 13.82 18.18 -21.51
N LEU A 106 13.62 19.46 -21.18
CA LEU A 106 14.46 20.15 -20.19
C LEU A 106 14.29 19.58 -18.77
N LEU A 107 13.06 19.26 -18.36
CA LEU A 107 12.80 18.63 -17.06
C LEU A 107 13.37 17.21 -16.97
N ALA A 108 13.24 16.40 -18.04
CA ALA A 108 13.82 15.07 -18.10
C ALA A 108 15.36 15.09 -18.08
N GLY A 109 15.98 16.03 -18.80
CA GLY A 109 17.43 16.24 -18.79
C GLY A 109 17.95 16.65 -17.41
N TRP A 110 17.25 17.57 -16.73
CA TRP A 110 17.64 18.01 -15.39
C TRP A 110 17.53 16.87 -14.35
N TRP A 111 16.50 16.04 -14.44
CA TRP A 111 16.34 14.89 -13.55
C TRP A 111 17.42 13.81 -13.76
N MET A 112 17.89 13.62 -15.00
CA MET A 112 19.03 12.72 -15.27
C MET A 112 20.34 13.21 -14.66
N LEU A 113 20.58 14.52 -14.59
CA LEU A 113 21.80 15.08 -13.97
C LEU A 113 21.79 15.01 -12.43
N GLN A 114 20.62 14.89 -11.79
CA GLN A 114 20.50 14.81 -10.33
C GLN A 114 20.61 13.40 -9.76
N ARG A 115 20.79 12.36 -10.58
CA ARG A 115 20.96 11.00 -10.06
C ARG A 115 22.26 10.92 -9.25
N PRO A 116 22.22 10.73 -7.92
CA PRO A 116 23.43 10.53 -7.14
C PRO A 116 24.12 9.28 -7.66
N ALA A 117 25.39 9.40 -8.05
CA ALA A 117 26.18 8.30 -8.54
C ALA A 117 26.16 7.17 -7.50
N ALA A 118 25.55 6.04 -7.86
CA ALA A 118 25.49 4.87 -7.01
C ALA A 118 26.92 4.47 -6.63
N LYS A 119 27.23 4.59 -5.34
CA LYS A 119 28.53 4.22 -4.78
C LYS A 119 28.81 2.77 -5.18
N PRO A 120 29.88 2.47 -5.94
CA PRO A 120 30.18 1.10 -6.35
C PRO A 120 30.33 0.25 -5.10
N ARG A 121 29.38 -0.65 -4.89
CA ARG A 121 29.43 -1.66 -3.83
C ARG A 121 30.58 -2.58 -4.20
N ALA A 122 31.71 -2.39 -3.51
CA ALA A 122 32.87 -3.25 -3.61
C ALA A 122 32.41 -4.71 -3.56
N ALA A 123 32.72 -5.44 -4.62
CA ALA A 123 32.50 -6.88 -4.68
C ALA A 123 33.22 -7.51 -3.49
N ALA A 124 32.44 -8.02 -2.53
CA ALA A 124 32.96 -8.87 -1.49
C ALA A 124 33.49 -10.14 -2.17
N ALA A 125 34.81 -10.28 -2.07
CA ALA A 125 35.56 -11.37 -2.65
C ALA A 125 35.05 -12.73 -2.16
N ALA A 126 35.10 -13.68 -3.10
CA ALA A 126 34.88 -15.09 -2.92
C ALA A 126 35.57 -15.63 -1.66
N SER A 127 34.81 -16.34 -0.82
CA SER A 127 35.38 -17.29 0.13
C SER A 127 35.48 -18.65 -0.55
N ALA A 128 36.67 -19.22 -0.43
CA ALA A 128 37.15 -20.38 -1.15
C ALA A 128 36.38 -21.67 -0.84
N ALA A 129 36.29 -22.51 -1.87
CA ALA A 129 35.94 -23.92 -1.79
C ALA A 129 37.02 -24.71 -1.03
N PRO A 130 36.66 -25.76 -0.26
CA PRO A 130 37.53 -26.88 -0.02
C PRO A 130 37.32 -27.98 -1.07
N ALA A 131 38.44 -28.59 -1.42
CA ALA A 131 38.62 -29.60 -2.43
C ALA A 131 37.93 -30.93 -2.12
N ALA A 132 37.43 -31.54 -3.19
CA ALA A 132 37.50 -32.95 -3.54
C ALA A 132 37.29 -34.00 -2.42
N ALA A 133 36.08 -34.57 -2.39
CA ALA A 133 35.91 -36.00 -2.17
C ALA A 133 35.16 -36.57 -3.38
N VAL A 134 35.86 -37.39 -4.16
CA VAL A 134 35.31 -38.21 -5.24
C VAL A 134 34.45 -39.28 -4.58
N VAL A 135 33.12 -39.12 -4.63
CA VAL A 135 32.16 -40.17 -4.28
C VAL A 135 31.66 -40.77 -5.58
N THR A 136 31.99 -42.05 -5.73
CA THR A 136 31.53 -43.00 -6.73
C THR A 136 30.06 -42.82 -7.08
N SER A 137 29.80 -42.53 -8.35
CA SER A 137 28.49 -42.40 -8.97
C SER A 137 27.81 -43.76 -9.10
N GLU A 138 26.91 -44.06 -8.17
CA GLU A 138 25.84 -45.04 -8.35
C GLU A 138 24.68 -44.33 -9.09
N PRO A 139 24.10 -44.90 -10.16
CA PRO A 139 22.98 -44.28 -10.88
C PRO A 139 21.70 -44.45 -10.08
N ALA A 140 21.62 -43.77 -8.93
CA ALA A 140 20.38 -43.53 -8.23
C ALA A 140 19.58 -42.53 -9.06
N MET A 141 18.44 -42.97 -9.58
CA MET A 141 17.42 -42.12 -10.19
C MET A 141 17.11 -40.95 -9.25
N ALA A 142 17.71 -39.78 -9.53
CA ALA A 142 17.49 -38.56 -8.78
C ALA A 142 16.06 -38.10 -9.04
N VAL A 143 15.14 -38.53 -8.17
CA VAL A 143 13.80 -37.98 -8.10
C VAL A 143 13.99 -36.52 -7.71
N ALA A 144 13.83 -35.61 -8.69
CA ALA A 144 13.88 -34.18 -8.44
C ALA A 144 12.82 -33.84 -7.39
N SER A 145 13.26 -33.61 -6.16
CA SER A 145 12.40 -33.14 -5.08
C SER A 145 11.93 -31.74 -5.45
N VAL A 146 10.73 -31.63 -6.00
CA VAL A 146 10.08 -30.35 -6.23
C VAL A 146 9.91 -29.70 -4.86
N SER A 147 10.58 -28.57 -4.63
CA SER A 147 10.44 -27.85 -3.37
C SER A 147 8.97 -27.53 -3.10
N PRO A 148 8.48 -27.71 -1.87
CA PRO A 148 7.07 -27.46 -1.53
C PRO A 148 6.62 -26.04 -1.90
N ASP A 149 7.53 -25.07 -1.88
CA ASP A 149 7.25 -23.69 -2.30
C ASP A 149 6.86 -23.60 -3.78
N LYS A 150 7.49 -24.36 -4.68
CA LYS A 150 7.14 -24.37 -6.12
C LYS A 150 5.75 -24.94 -6.36
N LEU A 151 5.36 -25.96 -5.59
CA LEU A 151 4.02 -26.53 -5.66
C LEU A 151 2.97 -25.50 -5.20
N ARG A 152 3.24 -24.78 -4.11
CA ARG A 152 2.37 -23.71 -3.62
C ARG A 152 2.27 -22.55 -4.61
N GLU A 153 3.38 -22.13 -5.21
CA GLU A 153 3.40 -21.09 -6.23
C GLU A 153 2.52 -21.46 -7.42
N SER A 154 2.54 -22.73 -7.85
CA SER A 154 1.66 -23.22 -8.93
C SER A 154 0.17 -23.17 -8.58
N LEU A 155 -0.18 -23.35 -7.30
CA LEU A 155 -1.57 -23.22 -6.82
C LEU A 155 -2.05 -21.76 -6.87
N LEU A 156 -1.15 -20.79 -6.67
CA LEU A 156 -1.47 -19.37 -6.62
C LEU A 156 -1.75 -18.74 -8.00
N LEU A 157 -1.27 -19.32 -9.09
CA LEU A 157 -1.38 -18.74 -10.44
C LEU A 157 -2.84 -18.45 -10.85
N GLY A 158 -3.08 -17.65 -11.88
CA GLY A 158 -4.42 -17.34 -12.39
C GLY A 158 -5.17 -16.27 -11.59
N THR A 159 -6.47 -16.13 -11.88
CA THR A 159 -7.29 -15.02 -11.39
C THR A 159 -8.03 -15.38 -10.10
N TRP A 160 -8.10 -14.44 -9.16
CA TRP A 160 -8.70 -14.58 -7.85
C TRP A 160 -9.58 -13.37 -7.55
N LEU A 161 -10.82 -13.63 -7.15
CA LEU A 161 -11.75 -12.65 -6.64
C LEU A 161 -11.80 -12.75 -5.11
N CYS A 162 -11.18 -11.79 -4.45
CA CYS A 162 -11.10 -11.66 -3.00
C CYS A 162 -12.16 -10.69 -2.48
N GLN A 163 -12.85 -11.08 -1.41
CA GLN A 163 -13.86 -10.25 -0.76
C GLN A 163 -13.62 -10.20 0.76
N GLY A 164 -13.60 -8.99 1.30
CA GLY A 164 -13.54 -8.76 2.75
C GLY A 164 -14.95 -8.78 3.36
N PRO A 165 -15.24 -9.62 4.38
CA PRO A 165 -16.59 -9.73 4.94
C PRO A 165 -17.05 -8.47 5.68
N LEU A 166 -16.11 -7.65 6.17
CA LEU A 166 -16.41 -6.46 6.96
C LEU A 166 -16.32 -5.16 6.16
N THR A 167 -15.42 -5.08 5.18
CA THR A 167 -15.16 -3.82 4.46
C THR A 167 -15.95 -3.71 3.16
N GLY A 168 -16.46 -4.82 2.63
CA GLY A 168 -17.05 -4.85 1.28
C GLY A 168 -16.04 -4.61 0.16
N SER A 169 -14.77 -4.33 0.49
CA SER A 169 -13.68 -4.15 -0.47
C SER A 169 -13.50 -5.43 -1.28
N GLY A 170 -13.56 -5.26 -2.60
CA GLY A 170 -13.24 -6.27 -3.59
C GLY A 170 -11.80 -6.09 -4.05
N LEU A 171 -11.05 -7.18 -4.08
CA LEU A 171 -9.71 -7.24 -4.65
C LEU A 171 -9.71 -8.33 -5.71
N ASN A 172 -9.47 -7.96 -6.97
CA ASN A 172 -9.27 -8.92 -8.06
C ASN A 172 -7.77 -9.00 -8.33
N LEU A 173 -7.18 -10.20 -8.31
CA LEU A 173 -5.75 -10.42 -8.58
C LEU A 173 -5.58 -11.52 -9.61
N SER A 174 -4.68 -11.33 -10.55
CA SER A 174 -4.22 -12.34 -11.50
C SER A 174 -2.72 -12.52 -11.32
N PHE A 175 -2.31 -13.74 -10.93
CA PHE A 175 -0.91 -14.11 -10.75
C PHE A 175 -0.39 -14.86 -11.97
N VAL A 176 0.78 -14.44 -12.46
CA VAL A 176 1.42 -15.01 -13.65
C VAL A 176 2.69 -15.75 -13.23
N GLN A 177 3.08 -16.77 -14.00
CA GLN A 177 4.22 -17.64 -13.69
C GLN A 177 5.57 -16.91 -13.64
N ASP A 178 5.65 -15.70 -14.19
CA ASP A 178 6.86 -14.86 -14.17
C ASP A 178 7.05 -14.09 -12.84
N GLY A 179 6.21 -14.34 -11.85
CA GLY A 179 6.26 -13.66 -10.56
C GLY A 179 5.59 -12.29 -10.58
N THR A 180 4.84 -11.95 -11.62
CA THR A 180 4.05 -10.72 -11.69
C THR A 180 2.60 -10.95 -11.29
N TYR A 181 1.97 -9.89 -10.78
CA TYR A 181 0.52 -9.87 -10.58
C TYR A 181 -0.09 -8.59 -11.16
N SER A 182 -1.37 -8.67 -11.54
CA SER A 182 -2.18 -7.52 -11.96
C SER A 182 -3.61 -7.66 -11.47
N GLY A 183 -4.39 -6.59 -11.46
CA GLY A 183 -5.79 -6.65 -11.07
C GLY A 183 -6.34 -5.31 -10.61
N THR A 184 -7.32 -5.32 -9.71
CA THR A 184 -7.96 -4.10 -9.19
C THR A 184 -8.18 -4.18 -7.68
N SER A 185 -7.92 -3.08 -6.96
CA SER A 185 -8.23 -2.89 -5.54
C SER A 185 -9.17 -1.71 -5.41
N ASP A 186 -10.39 -1.94 -4.91
CA ASP A 186 -11.41 -0.88 -4.78
C ASP A 186 -11.64 -0.11 -6.11
N GLY A 187 -11.62 -0.83 -7.24
CA GLY A 187 -11.77 -0.28 -8.58
C GLY A 187 -10.50 0.36 -9.18
N GLN A 188 -9.45 0.57 -8.39
CA GLN A 188 -8.19 1.12 -8.89
C GLN A 188 -7.27 -0.01 -9.42
N PRO A 189 -6.68 0.15 -10.61
CA PRO A 189 -5.79 -0.88 -11.17
C PRO A 189 -4.52 -1.01 -10.32
N VAL A 190 -4.14 -2.26 -10.03
CA VAL A 190 -2.90 -2.60 -9.31
C VAL A 190 -2.08 -3.57 -10.14
N ARG A 191 -0.76 -3.43 -10.08
CA ARG A 191 0.19 -4.34 -10.74
C ARG A 191 1.51 -4.34 -10.02
N GLY A 192 2.26 -5.43 -10.12
CA GLY A 192 3.54 -5.53 -9.45
C GLY A 192 4.15 -6.92 -9.53
N PHE A 193 5.03 -7.19 -8.57
CA PHE A 193 5.65 -8.49 -8.37
C PHE A 193 5.12 -9.12 -7.09
N PHE A 194 4.95 -10.43 -7.11
CA PHE A 194 4.63 -11.19 -5.91
C PHE A 194 5.77 -12.12 -5.54
N THR A 195 5.87 -12.42 -4.25
CA THR A 195 6.69 -13.52 -3.75
C THR A 195 5.89 -14.30 -2.73
N LEU A 196 5.98 -15.63 -2.81
CA LEU A 196 5.36 -16.55 -1.87
C LEU A 196 6.48 -17.30 -1.14
N ALA A 197 6.63 -17.05 0.16
CA ALA A 197 7.60 -17.73 0.99
C ALA A 197 6.89 -18.29 2.23
N GLN A 198 6.95 -19.60 2.44
CA GLN A 198 6.27 -20.27 3.54
C GLN A 198 4.75 -20.00 3.52
N ASN A 199 4.28 -19.13 4.42
CA ASN A 199 2.90 -18.67 4.55
C ASN A 199 2.78 -17.15 4.38
N ALA A 200 3.77 -16.48 3.79
CA ALA A 200 3.74 -15.05 3.54
C ALA A 200 3.65 -14.78 2.03
N LEU A 201 2.58 -14.12 1.61
CA LEU A 201 2.41 -13.55 0.28
C LEU A 201 2.78 -12.07 0.34
N THR A 202 3.86 -11.70 -0.34
CA THR A 202 4.27 -10.30 -0.45
C THR A 202 3.91 -9.78 -1.83
N LEU A 203 3.13 -8.70 -1.89
CA LEU A 203 2.79 -7.97 -3.11
C LEU A 203 3.56 -6.64 -3.12
N ASN A 204 4.31 -6.39 -4.19
CA ASN A 204 5.10 -5.17 -4.36
C ASN A 204 4.71 -4.48 -5.68
N ASP A 205 4.08 -3.32 -5.60
CA ASP A 205 3.64 -2.52 -6.75
C ASP A 205 4.68 -1.47 -7.22
N GLY A 206 5.88 -1.50 -6.63
CA GLY A 206 6.95 -0.54 -6.87
C GLY A 206 6.87 0.73 -6.02
N ARG A 207 5.71 1.02 -5.39
CA ARG A 207 5.52 2.13 -4.45
C ARG A 207 5.42 1.63 -3.01
N GLN A 208 4.77 0.49 -2.81
CA GLN A 208 4.46 -0.10 -1.53
C GLN A 208 4.66 -1.61 -1.58
N SER A 209 5.06 -2.16 -0.43
CA SER A 209 5.11 -3.60 -0.22
C SER A 209 4.07 -3.96 0.84
N ASN A 210 3.12 -4.81 0.45
CA ASN A 210 2.09 -5.34 1.31
C ASN A 210 2.40 -6.81 1.60
N VAL A 211 2.51 -7.18 2.87
CA VAL A 211 2.72 -8.55 3.31
C VAL A 211 1.41 -9.11 3.86
N PHE A 212 1.01 -10.27 3.36
CA PHE A 212 -0.17 -11.00 3.79
C PHE A 212 0.22 -12.37 4.32
N THR A 213 -0.41 -12.79 5.42
CA THR A 213 -0.33 -14.16 5.90
C THR A 213 -1.34 -15.02 5.12
N VAL A 214 -0.86 -16.08 4.49
CA VAL A 214 -1.66 -17.09 3.78
C VAL A 214 -2.10 -18.14 4.79
N GLU A 215 -3.38 -18.08 5.17
CA GLU A 215 -4.00 -19.02 6.11
C GLU A 215 -4.44 -20.30 5.40
N GLU A 216 -4.95 -20.17 4.16
CA GLU A 216 -5.41 -21.28 3.34
C GLU A 216 -4.99 -21.05 1.89
N LEU A 217 -4.45 -22.07 1.24
CA LEU A 217 -4.13 -22.07 -0.18
C LEU A 217 -4.48 -23.44 -0.77
N ALA A 218 -5.55 -23.47 -1.55
CA ALA A 218 -6.09 -24.63 -2.24
C ALA A 218 -6.35 -24.29 -3.72
N ALA A 219 -6.72 -25.28 -4.53
CA ALA A 219 -6.92 -25.08 -5.97
C ALA A 219 -8.00 -24.04 -6.32
N GLN A 220 -9.03 -23.90 -5.46
CA GLN A 220 -10.20 -23.03 -5.66
C GLN A 220 -10.38 -21.98 -4.55
N GLY A 221 -9.53 -22.00 -3.52
CA GLY A 221 -9.69 -21.19 -2.32
C GLY A 221 -8.36 -20.62 -1.86
N LEU A 222 -8.34 -19.32 -1.58
CA LEU A 222 -7.20 -18.63 -1.01
C LEU A 222 -7.71 -17.72 0.11
N VAL A 223 -7.15 -17.86 1.31
CA VAL A 223 -7.49 -17.00 2.45
C VAL A 223 -6.23 -16.30 2.91
N ILE A 224 -6.25 -14.98 2.87
CA ILE A 224 -5.12 -14.12 3.24
C ILE A 224 -5.52 -13.09 4.29
N SER A 225 -4.61 -12.75 5.20
CA SER A 225 -4.83 -11.74 6.23
C SER A 225 -3.67 -10.74 6.34
N ARG A 226 -3.99 -9.47 6.63
CA ARG A 226 -2.99 -8.38 6.79
C ARG A 226 -2.79 -7.97 8.25
N GLY A 227 -3.20 -8.84 9.19
CA GLY A 227 -3.33 -8.50 10.61
C GLY A 227 -4.56 -7.62 10.89
N GLU A 228 -4.81 -7.31 12.17
CA GLU A 228 -5.85 -6.35 12.62
C GLU A 228 -7.29 -6.70 12.16
N GLY A 229 -7.61 -7.99 11.97
CA GLY A 229 -8.93 -8.42 11.53
C GLY A 229 -9.23 -8.20 10.04
N LYS A 230 -8.25 -7.74 9.25
CA LYS A 230 -8.38 -7.58 7.79
C LYS A 230 -8.07 -8.90 7.11
N ARG A 231 -9.11 -9.72 6.95
CA ARG A 231 -9.08 -11.04 6.29
C ARG A 231 -9.82 -10.97 4.95
N LEU A 232 -9.23 -11.54 3.91
CA LEU A 232 -9.80 -11.66 2.59
C LEU A 232 -9.97 -13.13 2.24
N ALA A 233 -11.18 -13.50 1.83
CA ALA A 233 -11.45 -14.82 1.26
C ALA A 233 -11.55 -14.67 -0.26
N CYS A 234 -10.72 -15.43 -0.96
CA CYS A 234 -10.57 -15.37 -2.40
C CYS A 234 -11.07 -16.67 -3.05
N LYS A 235 -11.78 -16.52 -4.15
CA LYS A 235 -12.21 -17.61 -5.03
C LYS A 235 -11.58 -17.44 -6.40
N ARG A 236 -11.21 -18.54 -7.02
CA ARG A 236 -10.61 -18.57 -8.35
C ARG A 236 -11.68 -18.64 -9.45
#